data_AF-A0A4Z0GPU7-F1
#
_entry.id   AF-A0A4Z0GPU7-F1
#
_cell.length_a   1.000
_cell.length_b   1.000
_cell.length_c   1.000
_cell.angle_alpha   90.00
_cell.angle_beta   90.00
_cell.angle_gamma   90.00
#
_symmetry.space_group_name_H-M   'P 1'
#
loop_
_entity.id
_entity.type
_entity.pdbx_description
1 polymer ?
#
loop_
_entity_poly.entity_id
_entity_poly.type
_entity_poly.pdbx_seq_one_letter_code
_entity_poly.pdbx_strand_id
1 'polypeptide(L)'
;MSGKSLKSRISTLVLAGILGGIVSGFVKLGWEILLPPRTVARGLTNPPQELLQQMGIPAHITHLTFLYSGIGVQWVSLIVHFSFSIVFGIIYCVLAERFPKITIGQGTVFGLVVWVAFHLIIMPAMGTTPPTWKLPFAEDFSEALGHALWMWVIDIFRREAKSGKRVAEINAEASVAK
;
A
#
# COMPACT_ATOMS: atom_id res chain seq x y z
N MET A 1 30.88 19.37 6.24
CA MET A 1 29.75 18.59 6.79
C MET A 1 28.44 19.33 6.54
N SER A 2 27.77 19.08 5.41
CA SER A 2 26.46 19.70 5.13
C SER A 2 25.35 18.88 5.78
N GLY A 3 25.08 19.15 7.06
CA GLY A 3 23.98 18.53 7.80
C GLY A 3 22.64 19.08 7.31
N LYS A 4 22.05 18.49 6.26
CA LYS A 4 20.66 18.79 5.93
C LYS A 4 19.76 18.43 7.13
N SER A 5 18.86 19.35 7.47
CA SER A 5 18.01 19.22 8.66
C SER A 5 17.14 17.97 8.60
N LEU A 6 16.74 17.45 9.77
CA LEU A 6 15.79 16.35 9.92
C LEU A 6 14.54 16.52 9.04
N LYS A 7 14.09 17.77 8.84
CA LYS A 7 12.96 18.12 7.96
C LYS A 7 13.19 17.70 6.52
N SER A 8 14.39 17.94 5.97
CA SER A 8 14.75 17.52 4.61
C SER A 8 14.86 16.00 4.46
N ARG A 9 15.14 15.26 5.55
CA ARG A 9 15.18 13.80 5.51
C ARG A 9 13.77 13.23 5.46
N ILE A 10 12.90 13.72 6.33
CA ILE A 10 11.49 13.32 6.39
C ILE A 10 10.77 13.65 5.09
N SER A 11 10.98 14.84 4.50
CA SER A 11 10.31 15.20 3.24
C SER A 11 10.61 14.24 2.10
N THR A 12 11.87 13.80 1.96
CA THR A 12 12.23 12.80 0.94
C THR A 12 11.52 11.45 1.16
N LEU A 13 11.35 11.04 2.42
CA LEU A 13 10.72 9.76 2.76
C LEU A 13 9.21 9.82 2.58
N VAL A 14 8.59 10.97 2.88
CA VAL A 14 7.18 11.23 2.58
C VAL A 14 6.97 11.14 1.07
N LEU A 15 7.82 11.79 0.27
CA LEU A 15 7.74 11.70 -1.19
C LEU A 15 7.94 10.26 -1.69
N ALA A 16 8.92 9.53 -1.15
CA ALA A 16 9.13 8.12 -1.48
C ALA A 16 7.90 7.26 -1.13
N GLY A 17 7.27 7.51 0.02
CA GLY A 17 6.04 6.85 0.44
C GLY A 17 4.84 7.15 -0.47
N ILE A 18 4.69 8.40 -0.92
CA ILE A 18 3.64 8.79 -1.87
C ILE A 18 3.84 8.08 -3.21
N LEU A 19 5.02 8.22 -3.81
CA LEU A 19 5.33 7.62 -5.12
C LEU A 19 5.28 6.10 -5.06
N GLY A 20 5.86 5.52 -4.01
CA GLY A 20 5.82 4.09 -3.76
C GLY A 20 4.40 3.58 -3.54
N GLY A 21 3.57 4.30 -2.79
CA GLY A 21 2.17 3.96 -2.57
C GLY A 21 1.34 4.00 -3.85
N ILE A 22 1.56 4.99 -4.72
CA ILE A 22 0.89 5.06 -6.03
C ILE A 22 1.30 3.87 -6.90
N VAL A 23 2.60 3.68 -7.14
CA VAL A 23 3.09 2.61 -8.02
C VAL A 23 2.72 1.24 -7.46
N SER A 24 2.85 1.06 -6.15
CA SER A 24 2.50 -0.21 -5.51
C SER A 24 0.99 -0.50 -5.52
N GLY A 25 0.14 0.53 -5.49
CA GLY A 25 -1.29 0.38 -5.71
C GLY A 25 -1.60 -0.29 -7.06
N PHE A 26 -0.92 0.15 -8.13
CA PHE A 26 -1.03 -0.51 -9.44
C PHE A 26 -0.48 -1.94 -9.44
N VAL A 27 0.63 -2.20 -8.74
CA VAL A 27 1.19 -3.56 -8.65
C VAL A 27 0.22 -4.50 -7.93
N LYS A 28 -0.39 -4.06 -6.82
CA LYS A 28 -1.41 -4.84 -6.10
C LYS A 28 -2.64 -5.11 -6.98
N LEU A 29 -3.11 -4.11 -7.75
CA LEU A 29 -4.19 -4.34 -8.70
C LEU A 29 -3.81 -5.36 -9.78
N GLY A 30 -2.60 -5.25 -10.35
CA GLY A 30 -2.11 -6.23 -11.32
C GLY A 30 -2.00 -7.64 -10.74
N TRP A 31 -1.59 -7.75 -9.47
CA TRP A 31 -1.57 -9.02 -8.74
C TRP A 31 -2.96 -9.66 -8.65
N GLU A 32 -3.98 -8.87 -8.37
CA GLU A 32 -5.37 -9.35 -8.28
C GLU A 32 -5.96 -9.76 -9.63
N ILE A 33 -5.38 -9.34 -10.76
CA ILE A 33 -5.72 -9.89 -12.07
C ILE A 33 -5.16 -11.31 -12.25
N LEU A 34 -3.94 -11.56 -11.76
CA LEU A 34 -3.29 -12.88 -11.86
C LEU A 34 -3.88 -13.88 -10.87
N LEU A 35 -4.16 -13.43 -9.64
CA LEU A 35 -4.76 -14.24 -8.58
C LEU A 35 -5.94 -13.47 -7.98
N PRO A 36 -7.13 -13.51 -8.61
CA PRO A 36 -8.31 -12.85 -8.09
C PRO A 36 -8.63 -13.34 -6.68
N PRO A 37 -8.66 -12.44 -5.67
CA PRO A 37 -8.98 -12.86 -4.30
C PRO A 37 -10.45 -13.24 -4.16
N ARG A 38 -11.32 -12.73 -5.03
CA ARG A 38 -12.79 -12.86 -4.89
C ARG A 38 -13.42 -13.35 -6.18
N THR A 39 -14.49 -14.14 -6.04
CA THR A 39 -15.40 -14.43 -7.15
C THR A 39 -16.20 -13.18 -7.52
N VAL A 40 -16.81 -13.17 -8.72
CA VAL A 40 -17.67 -12.04 -9.15
C VAL A 40 -18.75 -11.72 -8.13
N ALA A 41 -19.44 -12.74 -7.60
CA ALA A 41 -20.49 -12.57 -6.60
C ALA A 41 -19.99 -11.94 -5.29
N ARG A 42 -18.81 -12.35 -4.80
CA ARG A 42 -18.18 -11.77 -3.60
C ARG A 42 -17.56 -10.40 -3.86
N GLY A 43 -17.25 -10.08 -5.11
CA GLY A 43 -16.67 -8.82 -5.54
C GLY A 43 -17.69 -7.74 -5.93
N LEU A 44 -19.00 -8.02 -5.83
CA LEU A 44 -20.05 -7.03 -6.12
C LEU A 44 -19.95 -5.80 -5.22
N THR A 45 -19.67 -6.02 -3.94
CA THR A 45 -19.32 -4.97 -2.97
C THR A 45 -18.00 -5.36 -2.34
N ASN A 46 -16.94 -4.65 -2.69
CA ASN A 46 -15.61 -4.90 -2.14
C ASN A 46 -15.44 -4.25 -0.75
N PRO A 47 -14.43 -4.68 0.04
CA PRO A 47 -14.28 -4.21 1.42
C PRO A 47 -14.21 -2.68 1.56
N PRO A 48 -13.55 -1.92 0.68
CA PRO A 48 -13.62 -0.45 0.75
C PRO A 48 -15.00 0.13 0.55
N GLN A 49 -15.81 -0.43 -0.36
CA GLN A 49 -17.19 0.02 -0.55
C GLN A 49 -18.06 -0.30 0.65
N GLU A 50 -17.91 -1.50 1.22
CA GLU A 50 -18.61 -1.90 2.44
C GLU A 50 -18.23 -0.99 3.61
N LEU A 51 -16.94 -0.72 3.79
CA LEU A 51 -16.44 0.19 4.82
C LEU A 51 -17.05 1.59 4.70
N LEU A 52 -17.09 2.15 3.48
CA LEU A 52 -17.72 3.45 3.26
C LEU A 52 -19.24 3.43 3.53
N GLN A 53 -19.92 2.33 3.20
CA GLN A 53 -21.34 2.16 3.51
C GLN A 53 -21.60 2.06 5.01
N GLN A 54 -20.73 1.37 5.75
CA GLN A 54 -20.76 1.31 7.21
C GLN A 54 -20.54 2.71 7.85
N MET A 55 -19.83 3.60 7.16
CA MET A 55 -19.66 5.01 7.54
C MET A 55 -20.84 5.91 7.11
N GLY A 56 -21.90 5.34 6.53
CA GLY A 56 -23.10 6.05 6.11
C GLY A 56 -23.07 6.60 4.68
N ILE A 57 -22.05 6.27 3.87
CA ILE A 57 -22.02 6.66 2.45
C ILE A 57 -22.97 5.74 1.66
N PRO A 58 -23.98 6.28 0.95
CA PRO A 58 -24.95 5.44 0.24
C PRO A 58 -24.33 4.56 -0.85
N ALA A 59 -24.91 3.36 -1.06
CA ALA A 59 -24.43 2.40 -2.06
C ALA A 59 -24.33 2.96 -3.48
N HIS A 60 -25.26 3.85 -3.88
CA HIS A 60 -25.23 4.48 -5.21
C HIS A 60 -24.02 5.41 -5.41
N ILE A 61 -23.38 5.87 -4.33
CA ILE A 61 -22.13 6.62 -4.37
C ILE A 61 -20.93 5.67 -4.35
N THR A 62 -20.91 4.68 -3.45
CA THR A 62 -19.77 3.76 -3.31
C THR A 62 -19.56 2.86 -4.55
N HIS A 63 -20.63 2.61 -5.31
CA HIS A 63 -20.61 1.81 -6.54
C HIS A 63 -20.56 2.66 -7.82
N LEU A 64 -20.20 3.94 -7.74
CA LEU A 64 -20.02 4.75 -8.96
C LEU A 64 -18.94 4.15 -9.85
N THR A 65 -19.26 4.02 -11.12
CA THR A 65 -18.36 3.53 -12.16
C THR A 65 -18.26 4.52 -13.32
N PHE A 66 -17.09 4.66 -13.91
CA PHE A 66 -16.98 5.16 -15.29
C PHE A 66 -16.78 3.97 -16.23
N LEU A 67 -17.24 4.11 -17.47
CA LEU A 67 -17.11 3.07 -18.48
C LEU A 67 -15.84 3.32 -19.31
N TYR A 68 -14.99 2.30 -19.43
CA TYR A 68 -13.83 2.33 -20.32
C TYR A 68 -13.76 1.03 -21.11
N SER A 69 -13.78 1.13 -22.45
CA SER A 69 -13.82 -0.03 -23.35
C SER A 69 -14.92 -1.05 -23.01
N GLY A 70 -16.08 -0.55 -22.54
CA GLY A 70 -17.21 -1.40 -22.12
C GLY A 70 -17.08 -2.03 -20.73
N ILE A 71 -16.00 -1.76 -19.99
CA ILE A 71 -15.75 -2.27 -18.65
C ILE A 71 -16.03 -1.16 -17.62
N GLY A 72 -16.86 -1.46 -16.62
CA GLY A 72 -17.16 -0.54 -15.52
C GLY A 72 -16.02 -0.50 -14.50
N VAL A 73 -15.38 0.65 -14.36
CA VAL A 73 -14.28 0.88 -13.42
C VAL A 73 -14.82 1.53 -12.14
N GLN A 74 -14.72 0.82 -11.01
CA GLN A 74 -15.21 1.23 -9.70
C GLN A 74 -14.28 2.26 -9.02
N TRP A 75 -14.24 3.47 -9.55
CA TRP A 75 -13.23 4.48 -9.21
C TRP A 75 -13.29 4.95 -7.75
N VAL A 76 -14.45 4.92 -7.09
CA VAL A 76 -14.57 5.26 -5.67
C VAL A 76 -13.80 4.26 -4.80
N SER A 77 -13.95 2.96 -5.11
CA SER A 77 -13.17 1.91 -4.43
C SER A 77 -11.67 2.07 -4.71
N LEU A 78 -11.28 2.41 -5.95
CA LEU A 78 -9.88 2.66 -6.29
C LEU A 78 -9.29 3.82 -5.46
N ILE A 79 -10.01 4.93 -5.29
CA ILE A 79 -9.54 6.06 -4.46
C ILE A 79 -9.21 5.59 -3.04
N VAL A 80 -10.07 4.77 -2.43
CA VAL A 80 -9.83 4.26 -1.07
C VAL A 80 -8.60 3.34 -1.06
N HIS A 81 -8.48 2.41 -2.01
CA HIS A 81 -7.32 1.52 -2.10
C HIS A 81 -6.00 2.30 -2.29
N PHE A 82 -5.96 3.27 -3.20
CA PHE A 82 -4.76 4.08 -3.44
C PHE A 82 -4.45 4.99 -2.26
N SER A 83 -5.46 5.53 -1.60
CA SER A 83 -5.29 6.34 -0.38
C SER A 83 -4.72 5.50 0.76
N PHE A 84 -5.23 4.28 0.96
CA PHE A 84 -4.66 3.32 1.91
C PHE A 84 -3.20 3.02 1.58
N SER A 85 -2.90 2.74 0.30
CA SER A 85 -1.55 2.46 -0.17
C SER A 85 -0.58 3.62 0.09
N ILE A 86 -0.98 4.86 -0.22
CA ILE A 86 -0.18 6.08 0.00
C ILE A 86 0.05 6.32 1.50
N VAL A 87 -0.99 6.22 2.32
CA VAL A 87 -0.89 6.44 3.76
C VAL A 87 0.08 5.44 4.39
N PHE A 88 -0.06 4.15 4.09
CA PHE A 88 0.86 3.14 4.60
C PHE A 88 2.26 3.26 4.00
N GLY A 89 2.39 3.68 2.75
CA GLY A 89 3.69 3.99 2.14
C GLY A 89 4.43 5.09 2.90
N ILE A 90 3.74 6.19 3.24
CA ILE A 90 4.31 7.27 4.05
C ILE A 90 4.68 6.77 5.45
N ILE A 91 3.75 6.09 6.13
CA ILE A 91 3.97 5.55 7.49
C ILE A 91 5.19 4.63 7.49
N TYR A 92 5.25 3.67 6.58
CA TYR A 92 6.36 2.73 6.48
C TYR A 92 7.69 3.43 6.22
N CYS A 93 7.76 4.32 5.23
CA CYS A 93 8.98 5.05 4.89
C CYS A 93 9.51 5.89 6.05
N VAL A 94 8.62 6.53 6.82
CA VAL A 94 8.99 7.35 7.98
C VAL A 94 9.37 6.48 9.18
N LEU A 95 8.58 5.45 9.52
CA LEU A 95 8.85 4.56 10.64
C LEU A 95 10.15 3.79 10.46
N ALA A 96 10.52 3.45 9.22
CA ALA A 96 11.73 2.70 8.89
C ALA A 96 13.03 3.45 9.26
N GLU A 97 12.99 4.77 9.40
CA GLU A 97 14.14 5.54 9.91
C GLU A 97 14.37 5.33 11.41
N ARG A 98 13.29 5.22 12.18
CA ARG A 98 13.35 5.08 13.63
C ARG A 98 13.46 3.62 14.05
N PHE A 99 12.86 2.72 13.27
CA PHE A 99 12.77 1.29 13.57
C PHE A 99 13.24 0.47 12.37
N PRO A 100 14.56 0.35 12.11
CA PRO A 100 15.09 -0.37 10.94
C PRO A 100 14.61 -1.82 10.82
N LYS A 101 14.25 -2.46 11.94
CA LYS A 101 13.69 -3.82 12.00
C LYS A 101 12.40 -3.99 11.17
N ILE A 102 11.63 -2.92 10.91
CA ILE A 102 10.43 -3.05 10.08
C ILE A 102 10.75 -3.33 8.60
N THR A 103 12.01 -3.14 8.19
CA THR A 103 12.46 -3.33 6.80
C THR A 103 12.90 -4.76 6.47
N ILE A 104 12.74 -5.70 7.42
CA ILE A 104 13.05 -7.13 7.22
C ILE A 104 12.25 -7.67 6.03
N GLY A 105 12.89 -8.54 5.25
CA GLY A 105 12.29 -9.09 4.03
C GLY A 105 12.03 -8.02 2.97
N GLN A 106 12.72 -6.88 3.02
CA GLN A 106 12.46 -5.73 2.15
C GLN A 106 11.02 -5.22 2.28
N GLY A 107 10.50 -5.12 3.51
CA GLY A 107 9.14 -4.65 3.78
C GLY A 107 8.04 -5.70 3.59
N THR A 108 8.32 -6.86 2.98
CA THR A 108 7.33 -7.94 2.81
C THR A 108 6.73 -8.39 4.14
N VAL A 109 7.55 -8.52 5.20
CA VAL A 109 7.09 -8.88 6.54
C VAL A 109 6.14 -7.83 7.10
N PHE A 110 6.42 -6.54 6.87
CA PHE A 110 5.52 -5.47 7.26
C PHE A 110 4.17 -5.58 6.51
N GLY A 111 4.20 -5.91 5.22
CA GLY A 111 2.99 -6.15 4.42
C GLY A 111 2.15 -7.29 4.99
N LEU A 112 2.77 -8.41 5.34
CA LEU A 112 2.07 -9.51 5.98
C LEU A 112 1.49 -9.13 7.35
N VAL A 113 2.17 -8.30 8.13
CA VAL A 113 1.62 -7.76 9.38
C VAL A 113 0.39 -6.89 9.13
N VAL A 114 0.42 -6.02 8.11
CA VAL A 114 -0.74 -5.21 7.71
C VAL A 114 -1.89 -6.12 7.23
N TRP A 115 -1.60 -7.14 6.43
CA TRP A 115 -2.59 -8.13 6.02
C TRP A 115 -3.23 -8.82 7.23
N VAL A 116 -2.44 -9.32 8.19
CA VAL A 116 -2.96 -9.92 9.44
C VAL A 116 -3.87 -8.92 10.17
N ALA A 117 -3.38 -7.70 10.37
CA ALA A 117 -4.11 -6.68 11.11
C ALA A 117 -5.46 -6.34 10.45
N PHE A 118 -5.49 -6.14 9.13
CA PHE A 118 -6.71 -5.72 8.45
C PHE A 118 -7.62 -6.88 8.05
N HIS A 119 -7.09 -7.89 7.37
CA HIS A 119 -7.91 -8.96 6.79
C HIS A 119 -8.32 -10.02 7.80
N LEU A 120 -7.50 -10.28 8.83
CA LEU A 120 -7.81 -11.33 9.81
C LEU A 120 -8.45 -10.78 11.09
N ILE A 121 -8.24 -9.49 11.40
CA ILE A 121 -8.66 -8.91 12.69
C ILE A 121 -9.64 -7.76 12.49
N ILE A 122 -9.19 -6.61 11.94
CA ILE A 122 -9.97 -5.36 11.95
C ILE A 122 -11.22 -5.48 11.08
N MET A 123 -11.11 -5.87 9.81
CA MET A 123 -12.27 -5.96 8.91
C MET A 123 -13.30 -7.00 9.37
N PRO A 124 -12.90 -8.21 9.80
CA PRO A 124 -13.85 -9.15 10.41
C PRO A 124 -14.50 -8.61 11.69
N ALA A 125 -13.74 -7.97 12.58
CA ALA A 125 -14.28 -7.41 13.82
C ALA A 125 -15.28 -6.27 13.59
N MET A 126 -15.09 -5.50 12.50
CA MET A 126 -16.02 -4.46 12.06
C MET A 126 -17.21 -5.00 11.27
N GLY A 127 -17.21 -6.28 10.91
CA GLY A 127 -18.22 -6.87 10.03
C GLY A 127 -18.07 -6.46 8.56
N THR A 128 -16.98 -5.80 8.16
CA THR A 128 -16.69 -5.42 6.77
C THR A 128 -16.41 -6.64 5.88
N THR A 129 -15.87 -7.71 6.46
CA THR A 129 -15.68 -8.99 5.79
C THR A 129 -16.12 -10.14 6.70
N PRO A 130 -16.51 -11.31 6.16
CA PRO A 130 -16.65 -12.51 6.97
C PRO A 130 -15.33 -12.84 7.69
N PRO A 131 -15.39 -13.56 8.83
CA PRO A 131 -14.18 -14.08 9.46
C PRO A 131 -13.48 -15.10 8.57
N THR A 132 -12.17 -15.22 8.75
CA THR A 132 -11.24 -15.93 7.85
C THR A 132 -11.55 -17.42 7.69
N TRP A 133 -12.03 -18.09 8.75
CA TRP A 133 -12.49 -19.48 8.68
C TRP A 133 -13.76 -19.70 7.85
N LYS A 134 -14.41 -18.61 7.39
CA LYS A 134 -15.52 -18.65 6.42
C LYS A 134 -15.10 -18.19 5.01
N LEU A 135 -13.85 -17.79 4.83
CA LEU A 135 -13.30 -17.35 3.55
C LEU A 135 -12.69 -18.53 2.79
N PRO A 136 -12.77 -18.53 1.44
CA PRO A 136 -11.99 -19.47 0.64
C PRO A 136 -10.49 -19.26 0.88
N PHE A 137 -9.73 -20.35 0.99
CA PHE A 137 -8.27 -20.29 1.13
C PHE A 137 -7.61 -19.43 0.04
N ALA A 138 -8.11 -19.49 -1.19
CA ALA A 138 -7.60 -18.71 -2.31
C ALA A 138 -7.71 -17.18 -2.08
N GLU A 139 -8.75 -16.72 -1.38
CA GLU A 139 -8.93 -15.30 -1.04
C GLU A 139 -7.82 -14.86 -0.08
N ASP A 140 -7.67 -15.57 1.05
CA ASP A 140 -6.67 -15.25 2.07
C ASP A 140 -5.24 -15.36 1.53
N PHE A 141 -4.97 -16.40 0.73
CA PHE A 141 -3.66 -16.61 0.12
C PHE A 141 -3.29 -15.51 -0.88
N SER A 142 -4.22 -15.14 -1.77
CA SER A 142 -4.00 -14.05 -2.72
C SER A 142 -3.80 -12.71 -1.98
N GLU A 143 -4.61 -12.45 -0.95
CA GLU A 143 -4.49 -11.22 -0.19
C GLU A 143 -3.14 -11.12 0.51
N ALA A 144 -2.69 -12.19 1.17
CA ALA A 144 -1.39 -12.24 1.85
C ALA A 144 -0.22 -11.95 0.91
N LEU A 145 -0.15 -12.65 -0.23
CA LEU A 145 0.93 -12.46 -1.20
C LEU A 145 0.87 -11.09 -1.86
N GLY A 146 -0.33 -10.61 -2.17
CA GLY A 146 -0.51 -9.26 -2.72
C GLY A 146 -0.02 -8.18 -1.74
N HIS A 147 -0.27 -8.35 -0.43
CA HIS A 147 0.24 -7.44 0.61
C HIS A 147 1.76 -7.49 0.75
N ALA A 148 2.35 -8.69 0.65
CA ALA A 148 3.80 -8.84 0.66
C ALA A 148 4.44 -8.12 -0.54
N LEU A 149 3.93 -8.35 -1.75
CA LEU A 149 4.39 -7.70 -2.97
C LEU A 149 4.17 -6.19 -2.94
N TRP A 150 3.01 -5.75 -2.46
CA TRP A 150 2.66 -4.34 -2.28
C TRP A 150 3.69 -3.62 -1.38
N MET A 151 4.01 -4.18 -0.22
CA MET A 151 5.01 -3.56 0.64
C MET A 151 6.44 -3.66 0.13
N TRP A 152 6.76 -4.72 -0.62
CA TRP A 152 8.07 -4.84 -1.25
C TRP A 152 8.35 -3.69 -2.22
N VAL A 153 7.38 -3.36 -3.07
CA VAL A 153 7.50 -2.24 -4.01
C VAL A 153 7.69 -0.92 -3.28
N ILE A 154 6.94 -0.67 -2.20
CA ILE A 154 7.13 0.53 -1.37
C ILE A 154 8.55 0.59 -0.79
N ASP A 155 9.11 -0.54 -0.34
CA ASP A 155 10.47 -0.59 0.20
C ASP A 155 11.54 -0.28 -0.85
N ILE A 156 11.32 -0.63 -2.13
CA ILE A 156 12.21 -0.25 -3.23
C ILE A 156 12.29 1.27 -3.33
N PHE A 157 11.15 1.98 -3.36
CA PHE A 157 11.14 3.45 -3.40
C PHE A 157 11.85 4.06 -2.19
N ARG A 158 11.65 3.50 -0.99
CA ARG A 158 12.35 3.93 0.23
C ARG A 158 13.86 3.76 0.11
N ARG A 159 14.34 2.63 -0.43
CA ARG A 159 15.76 2.34 -0.61
C ARG A 159 16.38 3.28 -1.64
N GLU A 160 15.74 3.47 -2.79
CA GLU A 160 16.23 4.38 -3.83
C GLU A 160 16.34 5.82 -3.31
N ALA A 161 15.35 6.26 -2.53
CA ALA A 161 15.39 7.54 -1.85
C ALA A 161 16.55 7.69 -0.85
N LYS A 162 17.10 6.59 -0.32
CA LYS A 162 18.33 6.57 0.50
C LYS A 162 19.60 6.48 -0.35
N SER A 163 19.61 5.61 -1.36
CA SER A 163 20.75 5.40 -2.26
C SER A 163 21.11 6.68 -3.02
N GLY A 164 20.11 7.36 -3.59
CA GLY A 164 20.32 8.63 -4.29
C GLY A 164 20.92 9.72 -3.39
N LYS A 165 20.59 9.73 -2.10
CA LYS A 165 21.22 10.64 -1.13
C LYS A 165 22.68 10.31 -0.91
N ARG A 166 23.01 9.03 -0.71
CA ARG A 166 24.38 8.59 -0.49
C ARG A 166 25.29 8.95 -1.67
N VAL A 167 24.79 8.78 -2.90
CA VAL A 167 25.52 9.18 -4.11
C VAL A 167 25.73 10.69 -4.16
N ALA A 168 24.71 11.49 -3.85
CA ALA A 168 24.84 12.94 -3.81
C ALA A 168 25.84 13.44 -2.75
N GLU A 169 25.90 12.78 -1.59
CA GLU A 169 26.87 13.08 -0.53
C GLU A 169 28.30 12.77 -0.98
N ILE A 170 28.54 11.61 -1.59
CA ILE A 170 29.86 11.21 -2.13
C ILE A 170 30.33 12.21 -3.20
N ASN A 171 29.45 12.60 -4.13
CA ASN A 171 29.79 13.55 -5.19
C ASN A 171 30.13 14.93 -4.64
N ALA A 172 29.43 15.38 -3.59
CA ALA A 172 29.72 16.65 -2.93
C ALA A 172 31.09 16.61 -2.22
N GLU A 173 31.41 15.53 -1.50
CA GLU A 173 32.72 15.35 -0.87
C GLU A 173 33.87 15.35 -1.88
N ALA A 174 33.70 14.64 -3.01
CA ALA A 174 34.68 14.60 -4.08
C ALA A 174 34.90 15.97 -4.76
N SER A 175 33.89 16.84 -4.77
CA SER A 175 34.00 18.19 -5.35
C SER A 175 34.74 19.19 -4.46
N VAL A 176 34.71 18.99 -3.15
CA VAL A 176 35.40 19.85 -2.16
C VAL A 176 36.88 19.46 -2.01
N ALA A 177 37.22 18.21 -2.34
CA ALA A 177 38.59 17.69 -2.26
C ALA A 177 39.46 18.03 -3.48
N LYS A 178 38.90 18.67 -4.52
CA LYS A 178 39.60 19.17 -5.71
C LYS A 178 39.82 20.67 -5.60
#